data_AF-A0A9Q8LFA4-F1
#
_entry.id   AF-A0A9Q8LFA4-F1
#
_cell.length_a   1.000
_cell.length_b   1.000
_cell.length_c   1.000
_cell.angle_alpha   90.00
_cell.angle_beta   90.00
_cell.angle_gamma   90.00
#
_symmetry.space_group_name_H-M   'P 1'
#
loop_
_entity.id
_entity.type
_entity.pdbx_description
1 polymer ?
#
loop_
_entity_poly.entity_id
_entity_poly.type
_entity_poly.pdbx_seq_one_letter_code
_entity_poly.pdbx_strand_id
1 'polypeptide(L)'
;MNNPPETVTKGGVYNVAGRGYPDVSAAGDNVVVFVDGLPELIGGTSASAPVFASVLNHINEERLAVGKKTVSFVNPTLYAHPEVFLDITVGNNSGCGTRGFYAASGWNPVTGLRTPNYSKMLDLYMGLP
;
A
#
# COMPACT_ATOMS: atom_id res chain seq x y z
N MET A 1 3.56 -6.84 -17.64
CA MET A 1 2.90 -5.53 -17.79
C MET A 1 3.15 -5.05 -19.20
N ASN A 2 2.10 -4.78 -19.97
CA ASN A 2 2.27 -4.21 -21.30
C ASN A 2 2.67 -2.75 -21.12
N ASN A 3 3.82 -2.35 -21.65
CA ASN A 3 4.18 -0.94 -21.68
C ASN A 3 3.13 -0.19 -22.51
N PRO A 4 2.64 0.97 -22.02
CA PRO A 4 1.76 1.80 -22.83
C PRO A 4 2.44 2.14 -24.16
N PRO A 5 1.68 2.24 -25.27
CA PRO A 5 2.24 2.58 -26.57
C PRO A 5 2.98 3.93 -26.52
N GLU A 6 3.99 4.13 -27.37
CA GLU A 6 4.80 5.38 -27.41
C GLU A 6 3.94 6.64 -27.55
N THR A 7 2.79 6.52 -28.22
CA THR A 7 1.81 7.61 -28.37
C THR A 7 1.31 8.16 -27.03
N VAL A 8 1.32 7.32 -25.99
CA VAL A 8 0.89 7.67 -24.63
C VAL A 8 2.06 8.16 -23.79
N THR A 9 3.26 7.62 -23.97
CA THR A 9 4.43 8.00 -23.17
C THR A 9 5.20 9.20 -23.72
N LYS A 10 4.96 9.60 -24.98
CA LYS A 10 5.66 10.69 -25.68
C LYS A 10 7.19 10.54 -25.61
N GLY A 11 7.70 9.32 -25.76
CA GLY A 11 9.13 9.00 -25.63
C GLY A 11 9.60 8.73 -24.20
N GLY A 12 8.71 8.77 -23.20
CA GLY A 12 8.98 8.33 -21.83
C GLY A 12 8.85 6.82 -21.64
N VAL A 13 9.28 6.32 -20.48
CA VAL A 13 9.19 4.88 -20.12
C VAL A 13 7.88 4.51 -19.40
N TYR A 14 7.03 5.48 -19.08
CA TYR A 14 5.72 5.29 -18.44
C TYR A 14 4.73 6.40 -18.82
N ASN A 15 3.42 6.18 -18.59
CA ASN A 15 2.38 7.19 -18.79
C ASN A 15 2.24 8.09 -17.56
N VAL A 16 2.69 9.34 -17.65
CA VAL A 16 2.60 10.34 -16.57
C VAL A 16 1.18 10.75 -16.20
N ALA A 17 0.22 10.58 -17.12
CA ALA A 17 -1.20 10.88 -16.88
C ALA A 17 -1.99 9.66 -16.40
N GLY A 18 -1.34 8.50 -16.26
CA GLY A 18 -1.97 7.28 -15.77
C GLY A 18 -2.16 7.27 -14.26
N ARG A 19 -3.01 6.37 -13.76
CA ARG A 19 -3.15 6.09 -12.33
C ARG A 19 -1.84 5.46 -11.82
N GLY A 20 -1.11 6.20 -11.00
CA GLY A 20 0.09 5.70 -10.31
C GLY A 20 -0.29 4.74 -9.19
N TYR A 21 0.45 3.64 -9.02
CA TYR A 21 0.27 2.64 -7.97
C TYR A 21 1.64 2.22 -7.41
N PRO A 22 1.72 1.60 -6.21
CA PRO A 22 0.61 1.20 -5.33
C PRO A 22 -0.06 2.38 -4.58
N ASP A 23 -1.19 2.13 -3.92
CA ASP A 23 -1.80 3.09 -2.98
C ASP A 23 -1.13 3.05 -1.61
N VAL A 24 -0.75 1.88 -1.13
CA VAL A 24 -0.17 1.64 0.20
C VAL A 24 0.89 0.55 0.09
N SER A 25 1.70 0.35 1.12
CA SER A 25 2.63 -0.78 1.22
C SER A 25 2.64 -1.36 2.62
N ALA A 26 3.04 -2.61 2.75
CA ALA A 26 3.18 -3.29 4.03
C ALA A 26 4.31 -4.32 3.92
N ALA A 27 4.77 -4.86 5.05
CA ALA A 27 5.76 -5.94 5.06
C ALA A 27 5.33 -7.07 4.12
N GLY A 28 6.22 -7.44 3.22
CA GLY A 28 6.00 -8.45 2.19
C GLY A 28 7.24 -9.25 1.88
N ASP A 29 8.20 -9.29 2.81
CA ASP A 29 9.42 -10.08 2.69
C ASP A 29 9.74 -10.68 4.06
N ASN A 30 10.37 -11.85 4.07
CA ASN A 30 10.66 -12.64 5.27
C ASN A 30 9.43 -12.86 6.18
N VAL A 31 8.27 -13.11 5.58
CA VAL A 31 7.04 -13.42 6.33
C VAL A 31 7.01 -14.91 6.63
N VAL A 32 6.93 -15.27 7.90
CA VAL A 32 6.80 -16.67 8.33
C VAL A 32 5.37 -17.16 8.12
N VAL A 33 5.22 -18.26 7.38
CA VAL A 33 3.96 -18.99 7.21
C VAL A 33 4.17 -20.47 7.52
N PHE A 34 3.08 -21.19 7.77
CA PHE A 34 3.12 -22.65 7.90
C PHE A 34 2.46 -23.29 6.69
N VAL A 35 3.24 -24.07 5.93
CA VAL A 35 2.77 -24.87 4.78
C VAL A 35 2.98 -26.33 5.14
N ASP A 36 1.91 -27.12 5.05
CA ASP A 36 1.91 -28.54 5.45
C ASP A 36 2.49 -28.80 6.85
N GLY A 37 2.26 -27.86 7.78
CA GLY A 37 2.72 -27.93 9.18
C GLY A 37 4.18 -27.53 9.41
N LEU A 38 4.90 -27.10 8.37
CA LEU A 38 6.30 -26.68 8.45
C LEU A 38 6.43 -25.16 8.27
N PRO A 39 7.32 -24.49 9.04
CA PRO A 39 7.55 -23.06 8.88
C PRO A 39 8.35 -22.77 7.61
N GLU A 40 7.89 -21.80 6.84
CA GLU A 40 8.54 -21.29 5.64
C GLU A 40 8.62 -19.76 5.68
N LEU A 41 9.66 -19.20 5.06
CA LEU A 41 9.74 -17.78 4.77
C LEU A 41 9.24 -17.51 3.35
N ILE A 42 8.22 -16.68 3.25
CA ILE A 42 7.70 -16.20 1.97
C ILE A 42 7.92 -14.69 1.82
N GLY A 43 7.77 -14.23 0.59
CA GLY A 43 7.73 -12.81 0.27
C GLY A 43 6.71 -12.51 -0.82
N GLY A 44 6.80 -11.31 -1.36
CA GLY A 44 5.91 -10.77 -2.37
C GLY A 44 4.75 -9.95 -1.80
N THR A 45 4.18 -9.12 -2.66
CA THR A 45 3.02 -8.28 -2.33
C THR A 45 1.77 -9.09 -1.98
N SER A 46 1.73 -10.37 -2.34
CA SER A 46 0.74 -11.34 -1.87
C SER A 46 0.70 -11.47 -0.34
N ALA A 47 1.84 -11.29 0.34
CA ALA A 47 1.89 -11.24 1.80
C ALA A 47 1.51 -9.86 2.35
N SER A 48 1.86 -8.77 1.64
CA SER A 48 1.49 -7.40 2.04
C SER A 48 -0.03 -7.15 2.00
N ALA A 49 -0.74 -7.72 1.03
CA ALA A 49 -2.18 -7.53 0.87
C ALA A 49 -3.00 -7.95 2.10
N PRO A 50 -2.86 -9.18 2.65
CA PRO A 50 -3.58 -9.58 3.87
C PRO A 50 -3.12 -8.80 5.11
N VAL A 51 -1.86 -8.33 5.18
CA VAL A 51 -1.42 -7.44 6.27
C VAL A 51 -2.18 -6.11 6.26
N PHE A 52 -2.38 -5.50 5.10
CA PHE A 52 -3.20 -4.29 5.01
C PHE A 52 -4.69 -4.57 5.26
N ALA A 53 -5.20 -5.70 4.78
CA ALA A 53 -6.58 -6.11 5.02
C ALA A 53 -6.87 -6.30 6.51
N SER A 54 -5.95 -6.87 7.29
CA SER A 54 -6.12 -7.05 8.74
C SER A 54 -6.16 -5.73 9.49
N VAL A 55 -5.37 -4.73 9.08
CA VAL A 55 -5.42 -3.35 9.61
C VAL A 55 -6.82 -2.77 9.43
N LEU A 56 -7.39 -2.85 8.22
CA LEU A 56 -8.74 -2.35 7.95
C LEU A 56 -9.82 -3.15 8.68
N ASN A 57 -9.65 -4.48 8.81
CA ASN A 57 -10.57 -5.33 9.56
C ASN A 57 -10.63 -4.92 11.04
N HIS A 58 -9.47 -4.71 11.66
CA HIS A 58 -9.42 -4.30 13.05
C HIS A 58 -10.03 -2.90 13.28
N ILE A 59 -9.84 -1.97 12.34
CA ILE A 59 -10.53 -0.66 12.37
C ILE A 59 -12.05 -0.84 12.24
N ASN A 60 -12.51 -1.79 11.42
CA ASN A 60 -13.93 -2.10 11.28
C ASN A 60 -14.52 -2.69 12.56
N GLU A 61 -13.79 -3.56 13.25
CA GLU A 61 -14.19 -4.11 14.55
C GLU A 61 -14.39 -3.00 15.59
N GLU A 62 -13.43 -2.09 15.72
CA GLU A 62 -13.52 -0.93 16.62
C GLU A 62 -14.69 0.00 16.28
N ARG A 63 -14.92 0.26 14.98
CA ARG A 63 -16.07 1.05 14.52
C ARG A 63 -17.39 0.37 14.84
N LEU A 64 -17.52 -0.93 14.57
CA LEU A 64 -18.74 -1.68 14.83
C LEU A 64 -19.05 -1.79 16.34
N ALA A 65 -18.03 -1.89 17.19
CA ALA A 65 -18.17 -1.94 18.64
C ALA A 65 -18.87 -0.70 19.22
N VAL A 66 -18.77 0.45 18.55
CA VAL A 66 -19.44 1.71 18.92
C VAL A 66 -20.63 2.06 18.02
N GLY A 67 -21.16 1.09 17.25
CA GLY A 67 -22.34 1.26 16.41
C GLY A 67 -22.11 2.04 15.11
N LYS A 68 -20.86 2.26 14.69
CA LYS A 68 -20.53 2.85 13.38
C LYS A 68 -20.55 1.80 12.27
N LYS A 69 -20.61 2.27 11.02
CA LYS A 69 -20.50 1.42 9.83
C LYS A 69 -19.04 1.06 9.56
N THR A 70 -18.78 -0.02 8.82
CA THR A 70 -17.43 -0.32 8.32
C THR A 70 -16.92 0.77 7.37
N VAL A 71 -15.60 0.85 7.23
CA VAL A 71 -14.94 1.67 6.21
C VAL A 71 -15.24 1.07 4.82
N SER A 72 -15.47 1.95 3.84
CA SER A 72 -15.79 1.57 2.46
C SER A 72 -14.56 1.76 1.55
N PHE A 73 -14.72 2.35 0.38
CA PHE A 73 -13.62 2.72 -0.50
C PHE A 73 -12.68 3.71 0.19
N VAL A 74 -11.55 3.19 0.71
CA VAL A 74 -10.65 3.94 1.61
C VAL A 74 -9.75 4.94 0.89
N ASN A 75 -9.50 4.77 -0.41
CA ASN A 75 -8.48 5.56 -1.12
C ASN A 75 -8.69 7.08 -0.97
N PRO A 76 -9.87 7.68 -1.20
CA PRO A 76 -10.04 9.13 -1.09
C PRO A 76 -9.65 9.65 0.30
N THR A 77 -10.05 8.95 1.36
CA THR A 77 -9.67 9.28 2.74
C THR A 77 -8.17 9.17 2.96
N LEU A 78 -7.55 8.08 2.53
CA LEU A 78 -6.11 7.87 2.75
C LEU A 78 -5.25 8.90 2.01
N TYR A 79 -5.64 9.28 0.80
CA TYR A 79 -4.96 10.32 0.04
C TYR A 79 -5.15 11.72 0.63
N ALA A 80 -6.28 11.98 1.30
CA ALA A 80 -6.51 13.23 2.05
C ALA A 80 -5.72 13.28 3.38
N HIS A 81 -5.35 12.12 3.92
CA HIS A 81 -4.70 11.98 5.23
C HIS A 81 -3.39 11.18 5.16
N PRO A 82 -2.37 11.62 4.40
CA PRO A 82 -1.10 10.89 4.28
C PRO A 82 -0.31 10.81 5.59
N GLU A 83 -0.63 11.63 6.61
CA GLU A 83 0.01 11.66 7.93
C GLU A 83 -0.20 10.38 8.77
N VAL A 84 -1.15 9.52 8.38
CA VAL A 84 -1.44 8.24 9.05
C VAL A 84 -0.52 7.09 8.60
N PHE A 85 0.50 7.39 7.80
CA PHE A 85 1.48 6.43 7.33
C PHE A 85 2.88 6.70 7.88
N LEU A 86 3.69 5.65 7.95
CA LEU A 86 5.13 5.70 8.25
C LEU A 86 5.90 5.90 6.95
N ASP A 87 6.82 6.86 6.91
CA ASP A 87 7.52 7.23 5.68
C ASP A 87 8.53 6.18 5.21
N ILE A 88 8.66 6.03 3.89
CA ILE A 88 9.64 5.16 3.23
C ILE A 88 10.31 5.97 2.13
N THR A 89 11.55 6.38 2.39
CA THR A 89 12.31 7.31 1.54
C THR A 89 13.55 6.68 0.91
N VAL A 90 13.84 5.43 1.25
CA VAL A 90 15.05 4.71 0.80
C VAL A 90 14.63 3.43 0.08
N GLY A 91 15.19 3.21 -1.10
CA GLY A 91 14.97 2.01 -1.91
C GLY A 91 14.51 2.32 -3.33
N ASN A 92 14.36 1.28 -4.13
CA ASN A 92 13.85 1.32 -5.50
C ASN A 92 13.17 -0.01 -5.85
N ASN A 93 12.40 -0.04 -6.95
CA ASN A 93 11.85 -1.26 -7.54
C ASN A 93 12.52 -1.62 -8.88
N SER A 94 13.85 -1.51 -8.93
CA SER A 94 14.61 -1.96 -10.10
C SER A 94 14.33 -3.44 -10.40
N GLY A 95 14.21 -3.77 -11.69
CA GLY A 95 13.75 -5.07 -12.13
C GLY A 95 13.43 -5.11 -13.62
N CYS A 96 13.32 -6.32 -14.19
CA CYS A 96 13.02 -6.55 -15.60
C CYS A 96 13.97 -5.79 -16.57
N GLY A 97 15.23 -5.60 -16.19
CA GLY A 97 16.22 -4.84 -16.98
C GLY A 97 16.06 -3.32 -16.93
N THR A 98 15.20 -2.79 -16.05
CA THR A 98 14.99 -1.35 -15.85
C THR A 98 15.50 -0.89 -14.48
N ARG A 99 15.82 0.41 -14.35
CA ARG A 99 16.14 1.02 -13.05
C ARG A 99 14.91 1.19 -12.14
N GLY A 100 13.69 0.98 -12.68
CA GLY A 100 12.45 1.22 -11.96
C GLY A 100 12.31 2.67 -11.51
N PHE A 101 11.67 2.85 -10.36
CA PHE A 101 11.47 4.11 -9.67
C PHE A 101 12.16 4.07 -8.30
N TYR A 102 12.35 5.25 -7.71
CA TYR A 102 12.95 5.40 -6.39
C TYR A 102 11.90 5.79 -5.35
N ALA A 103 12.08 5.29 -4.13
CA ALA A 103 11.33 5.77 -2.98
C ALA A 103 11.72 7.24 -2.70
N ALA A 104 10.75 8.01 -2.22
CA ALA A 104 10.90 9.41 -1.88
C ALA A 104 9.85 9.80 -0.84
N SER A 105 10.07 10.93 -0.16
CA SER A 105 9.08 11.53 0.73
C SER A 105 7.78 11.83 -0.02
N GLY A 106 6.64 11.58 0.61
CA GLY A 106 5.33 11.71 -0.05
C GLY A 106 5.10 10.63 -1.12
N TRP A 107 3.90 10.57 -1.72
CA TRP A 107 3.50 9.44 -2.58
C TRP A 107 4.55 9.14 -3.66
N ASN A 108 4.93 7.86 -3.80
CA ASN A 108 5.89 7.44 -4.80
C ASN A 108 5.47 6.09 -5.42
N PRO A 109 5.87 5.80 -6.68
CA PRO A 109 5.48 4.57 -7.40
C PRO A 109 6.26 3.31 -6.98
N VAL A 110 6.89 3.34 -5.79
CA VAL A 110 7.51 2.17 -5.15
C VAL A 110 6.65 1.71 -3.99
N THR A 111 6.27 2.62 -3.10
CA THR A 111 5.58 2.31 -1.84
C THR A 111 4.22 2.99 -1.65
N GLY A 112 3.77 3.78 -2.62
CA GLY A 112 2.48 4.45 -2.56
C GLY A 112 2.40 5.46 -1.42
N LEU A 113 1.36 5.36 -0.59
CA LEU A 113 1.17 6.08 0.66
C LEU A 113 2.02 5.52 1.82
N ARG A 114 2.88 4.53 1.57
CA ARG A 114 3.79 3.87 2.53
C ARG A 114 3.06 2.96 3.53
N THR A 115 3.70 2.69 4.68
CA THR A 115 3.27 1.69 5.66
C THR A 115 2.20 2.25 6.60
N PRO A 116 1.03 1.59 6.73
CA PRO A 116 0.00 1.94 7.71
C PRO A 116 0.57 2.14 9.13
N ASN A 117 0.27 3.28 9.75
CA ASN A 117 0.38 3.41 11.20
C ASN A 117 -1.01 3.13 11.80
N TYR A 118 -1.19 1.93 12.37
CA TYR A 118 -2.48 1.48 12.86
C TYR A 118 -3.15 2.47 13.82
N SER A 119 -2.43 2.96 14.84
CA SER A 119 -3.00 3.88 15.84
C SER A 119 -3.50 5.18 15.19
N LYS A 120 -2.72 5.78 14.28
CA LYS A 120 -3.15 7.00 13.58
C LYS A 120 -4.33 6.76 12.64
N MET A 121 -4.33 5.61 11.95
CA MET A 121 -5.45 5.24 11.08
C MET A 121 -6.72 4.99 11.90
N LEU A 122 -6.60 4.32 13.04
CA LEU A 122 -7.72 4.10 13.95
C LEU A 122 -8.31 5.44 14.40
N ASP A 123 -7.48 6.37 14.89
CA ASP A 123 -7.93 7.70 15.32
C ASP A 123 -8.67 8.44 14.19
N LEU A 124 -8.10 8.44 12.97
CA LEU A 124 -8.72 9.02 11.79
C LEU A 124 -10.09 8.40 11.51
N TYR A 125 -10.15 7.08 11.38
CA TYR A 125 -11.37 6.40 10.98
C TYR A 125 -12.42 6.41 12.08
N MET A 126 -12.07 6.45 13.36
CA MET A 126 -13.04 6.62 14.45
C MET A 126 -13.68 8.01 14.45
N GLY A 127 -12.94 9.03 14.01
CA GLY A 127 -13.43 10.40 13.85
C GLY A 127 -14.37 10.60 12.66
N LEU A 128 -14.35 9.72 11.66
CA LEU A 128 -15.26 9.78 10.52
C LEU A 128 -16.66 9.25 10.86
N PRO A 129 -17.73 9.74 10.20
CA PRO A 129 -19.11 9.26 10.41
C PRO A 129 -19.22 7.74 10.51
#